data_AF-A0A840Y537-F1
#
_entry.id   AF-A0A840Y537-F1
#
_cell.length_a   1.000
_cell.length_b   1.000
_cell.length_c   1.000
_cell.angle_alpha   90.00
_cell.angle_beta   90.00
_cell.angle_gamma   90.00
#
_symmetry.space_group_name_H-M   'P 1'
#
loop_
_entity.id
_entity.type
_entity.pdbx_description
1 polymer ?
#
loop_
_entity_poly.entity_id
_entity_poly.type
_entity_poly.pdbx_seq_one_letter_code
_entity_poly.pdbx_strand_id
1 'polypeptide(L)'
;MRLPPIPVAVRFMVLHGLIGFGLSALFVAAVLWADPGGVGALILRHGGAPVIALLWFFSGLTFGSVQIGTAVMLQDGRDDAPRGGRRLRLPQALRWPPAAVPARIPAGRRG
;
A
#
# COMPACT_ATOMS: atom_id res chain seq x y z
N MET A 1 7.11 -15.86 24.61
CA MET A 1 6.80 -16.00 23.18
C MET A 1 6.97 -14.63 22.51
N ARG A 2 7.95 -14.47 21.61
CA ARG A 2 8.08 -13.24 20.80
C ARG A 2 7.16 -13.41 19.59
N LEU A 3 6.13 -12.58 19.46
CA LEU A 3 5.29 -12.58 18.26
C LEU A 3 6.18 -12.25 17.05
N PRO A 4 6.04 -12.96 15.92
CA PRO A 4 6.76 -12.63 14.70
C PRO A 4 6.39 -11.19 14.26
N PRO A 5 7.35 -10.41 13.73
CA PRO A 5 7.06 -9.08 13.24
C PRO A 5 6.04 -9.16 12.10
N ILE A 6 5.02 -8.30 12.16
CA ILE A 6 3.95 -8.24 11.16
C ILE A 6 4.58 -7.99 9.77
N PRO A 7 4.24 -8.78 8.74
CA PRO A 7 4.75 -8.57 7.38
C PRO A 7 4.50 -7.15 6.89
N VAL A 8 5.47 -6.57 6.18
CA VAL A 8 5.44 -5.16 5.73
C VAL A 8 4.20 -4.87 4.88
N ALA A 9 3.80 -5.82 4.01
CA ALA A 9 2.60 -5.70 3.19
C ALA A 9 1.31 -5.64 4.02
N VAL A 10 1.20 -6.47 5.06
CA VAL A 10 0.03 -6.46 5.97
C VAL A 10 -0.04 -5.14 6.73
N ARG A 11 1.10 -4.65 7.24
CA ARG A 11 1.16 -3.34 7.93
C ARG A 11 0.75 -2.21 6.99
N PHE A 12 1.24 -2.23 5.75
CA PHE A 12 0.90 -1.25 4.72
C PHE A 12 -0.61 -1.25 4.43
N MET A 13 -1.21 -2.43 4.23
CA MET A 13 -2.63 -2.60 3.98
C MET A 13 -3.49 -2.03 5.11
N VAL A 14 -3.17 -2.41 6.35
CA VAL A 14 -3.92 -1.98 7.54
C VAL A 14 -3.84 -0.48 7.73
N LEU A 15 -2.67 0.14 7.56
CA LEU A 15 -2.53 1.59 7.71
C LEU A 15 -3.38 2.36 6.70
N HIS A 16 -3.37 1.97 5.43
CA HIS A 16 -4.19 2.65 4.40
C HIS A 16 -5.68 2.36 4.56
N GLY A 17 -6.04 1.13 4.98
CA GLY A 17 -7.41 0.80 5.35
C GLY A 17 -7.93 1.65 6.51
N LEU A 18 -7.12 1.86 7.55
CA LEU A 18 -7.47 2.72 8.69
C LEU A 18 -7.63 4.18 8.28
N ILE A 19 -6.80 4.67 7.36
CA ILE A 19 -6.97 6.02 6.79
C ILE A 19 -8.33 6.12 6.08
N GLY A 20 -8.70 5.13 5.26
CA GLY A 20 -10.02 5.07 4.62
C GLY A 20 -11.18 5.03 5.61
N PHE A 21 -11.07 4.28 6.70
CA PHE A 21 -12.06 4.26 7.79
C PHE A 21 -12.15 5.58 8.57
N GLY A 22 -11.04 6.31 8.69
CA GLY A 22 -11.03 7.66 9.25
C GLY A 22 -11.78 8.65 8.35
N LEU A 23 -11.52 8.59 7.04
CA LEU A 23 -12.25 9.38 6.03
C LEU A 23 -13.74 9.04 6.02
N SER A 24 -14.11 7.77 6.18
CA SER A 24 -15.52 7.37 6.24
C SER A 24 -16.22 7.93 7.48
N ALA A 25 -15.55 8.05 8.62
CA ALA A 25 -16.12 8.68 9.82
C ALA A 25 -16.47 10.15 9.55
N LEU A 26 -15.55 10.87 8.90
CA LEU A 26 -15.78 12.26 8.49
C LEU A 26 -16.93 12.37 7.48
N PHE A 27 -16.99 11.46 6.51
CA PHE A 27 -18.09 11.40 5.55
C PHE A 27 -19.44 11.18 6.22
N VAL A 28 -19.54 10.21 7.13
CA VAL A 28 -20.77 9.94 7.87
C VAL A 28 -21.17 11.13 8.74
N ALA A 29 -20.21 11.77 9.41
CA ALA A 29 -20.48 12.99 10.18
C ALA A 29 -21.02 14.11 9.28
N ALA A 30 -20.45 14.29 8.08
CA ALA A 30 -20.92 15.27 7.11
C ALA A 30 -22.33 14.95 6.61
N VAL A 31 -22.66 13.68 6.37
CA VAL A 31 -24.02 13.25 5.98
C VAL A 31 -25.03 13.52 7.09
N LEU A 32 -24.70 13.18 8.33
CA LEU A 32 -25.59 13.44 9.48
C LEU A 32 -25.78 14.93 9.73
N TRP A 33 -24.77 15.74 9.47
CA TRP A 33 -24.83 17.20 9.67
C TRP A 33 -25.55 17.93 8.54
N ALA A 34 -25.25 17.60 7.28
CA ALA A 34 -25.88 18.21 6.11
C ALA A 34 -27.33 17.75 5.90
N ASP A 35 -27.69 16.59 6.49
CA ASP A 35 -29.04 16.02 6.49
C ASP A 35 -29.70 15.95 5.10
N PRO A 36 -29.04 15.30 4.11
CA PRO A 36 -29.54 15.27 2.74
C PRO A 36 -30.90 14.57 2.70
N GLY A 37 -31.96 15.31 2.34
CA GLY A 37 -33.32 14.78 2.28
C GLY A 37 -33.87 14.29 3.63
N GLY A 38 -33.32 14.73 4.77
CA GLY A 38 -33.78 14.34 6.11
C GLY A 38 -33.22 13.00 6.63
N VAL A 39 -32.24 12.41 5.95
CA VAL A 39 -31.66 11.10 6.32
C VAL A 39 -30.97 11.15 7.69
N GLY A 40 -30.20 12.20 7.98
CA GLY A 40 -29.53 12.37 9.26
C GLY A 40 -30.53 12.48 10.40
N ALA A 41 -31.54 13.33 10.25
CA ALA A 41 -32.63 13.46 11.22
C ALA A 41 -33.39 12.13 11.43
N LEU A 42 -33.65 11.37 10.35
CA LEU A 42 -34.31 10.07 10.41
C LEU A 42 -33.48 9.07 11.21
N ILE A 43 -32.17 8.98 10.93
CA ILE A 43 -31.25 8.07 11.63
C ILE A 43 -31.19 8.41 13.11
N LEU A 44 -31.06 9.69 13.45
CA LEU A 44 -30.98 10.17 14.83
C LEU A 44 -32.28 9.92 15.63
N ARG A 45 -33.45 9.97 14.98
CA ARG A 45 -34.76 9.81 15.63
C ARG A 45 -35.23 8.35 15.72
N HIS A 46 -34.92 7.54 14.70
CA HIS A 46 -35.51 6.20 14.56
C HIS A 46 -34.49 5.07 14.36
N GLY A 47 -33.31 5.35 13.81
CA GLY A 47 -32.30 4.34 13.48
C GLY A 47 -31.31 4.03 14.61
N GLY A 48 -30.95 5.04 15.40
CA GLY A 48 -30.02 4.90 16.53
C GLY A 48 -28.61 4.49 16.12
N ALA A 49 -27.82 4.08 17.12
CA ALA A 49 -26.39 3.74 16.97
C ALA A 49 -26.09 2.61 15.95
N PRO A 50 -26.89 1.54 15.81
CA PRO A 50 -26.60 0.45 14.86
C PRO A 50 -26.59 0.91 13.41
N VAL A 51 -27.50 1.82 13.04
CA VAL A 51 -27.58 2.35 11.67
C VAL A 51 -26.37 3.22 11.35
N ILE A 52 -25.96 4.06 12.30
CA ILE A 52 -24.73 4.88 12.16
C ILE A 52 -23.50 3.97 12.03
N ALA A 53 -23.42 2.91 12.84
CA ALA A 53 -22.32 1.96 12.80
C ALA A 53 -22.27 1.22 11.45
N LEU A 54 -23.41 0.77 10.92
CA LEU A 54 -23.47 0.10 9.61
C LEU A 54 -23.11 1.06 8.48
N LEU A 55 -23.64 2.28 8.50
CA LEU A 55 -23.34 3.31 7.52
C LEU A 55 -21.83 3.63 7.52
N TRP A 56 -21.25 3.80 8.70
CA TRP A 56 -19.81 4.03 8.86
C TRP A 56 -18.97 2.83 8.43
N PHE A 57 -19.40 1.62 8.76
CA PHE A 57 -18.70 0.39 8.41
C PHE A 57 -18.69 0.15 6.89
N PHE A 58 -19.84 0.21 6.22
CA PHE A 58 -19.92 0.03 4.77
C PHE A 58 -19.18 1.14 4.04
N SER A 59 -19.35 2.40 4.46
CA SER A 59 -18.57 3.52 3.92
C SER A 59 -17.08 3.28 4.14
N GLY A 60 -16.68 2.81 5.32
CA GLY A 60 -15.30 2.48 5.69
C GLY A 60 -14.70 1.40 4.81
N LEU A 61 -15.46 0.35 4.48
CA LEU A 61 -15.04 -0.67 3.52
C LEU A 61 -14.81 -0.08 2.12
N THR A 62 -15.72 0.78 1.65
CA THR A 62 -15.60 1.45 0.34
C THR A 62 -14.37 2.36 0.29
N PHE A 63 -14.24 3.28 1.26
CA PHE A 63 -13.09 4.20 1.31
C PHE A 63 -11.78 3.46 1.60
N GLY A 64 -11.78 2.48 2.49
CA GLY A 64 -10.62 1.64 2.79
C GLY A 64 -10.13 0.89 1.56
N SER A 65 -11.04 0.30 0.77
CA SER A 65 -10.71 -0.36 -0.49
C SER A 65 -10.04 0.59 -1.49
N VAL A 66 -10.62 1.78 -1.69
CA VAL A 66 -10.04 2.80 -2.60
C VAL A 66 -8.67 3.28 -2.12
N GLN A 67 -8.50 3.53 -0.82
CA GLN A 67 -7.22 3.98 -0.27
C GLN A 67 -6.13 2.93 -0.37
N ILE A 68 -6.47 1.66 -0.13
CA ILE A 68 -5.57 0.53 -0.35
C ILE A 68 -5.16 0.42 -1.82
N GLY A 69 -6.13 0.43 -2.75
CA GLY A 69 -5.87 0.32 -4.19
C GLY A 69 -5.00 1.47 -4.70
N THR A 70 -5.33 2.69 -4.28
CA THR A 70 -4.56 3.90 -4.59
C THR A 70 -3.14 3.80 -4.07
N ALA A 71 -2.96 3.37 -2.82
CA ALA A 71 -1.64 3.21 -2.22
C ALA A 71 -0.79 2.16 -2.95
N VAL A 72 -1.38 1.04 -3.35
CA VAL A 72 -0.70 -0.01 -4.14
C VAL A 72 -0.26 0.54 -5.49
N MET A 73 -1.15 1.21 -6.23
CA MET A 73 -0.83 1.80 -7.55
C MET A 73 0.25 2.89 -7.47
N LEU A 74 0.23 3.71 -6.42
CA LEU A 74 1.24 4.76 -6.18
C LEU A 74 2.59 4.22 -5.71
N GLN A 75 2.61 3.02 -5.11
CA GLN A 75 3.84 2.38 -4.66
C GLN A 75 4.64 1.80 -5.85
N ASP A 76 3.95 1.29 -6.87
CA ASP A 76 4.54 0.65 -8.04
C ASP A 76 5.54 1.57 -8.78
N GLY A 77 5.21 2.85 -8.94
CA GLY A 77 6.09 3.84 -9.57
C GLY A 77 7.27 4.35 -8.72
N ARG A 78 7.44 3.90 -7.47
CA ARG A 78 8.57 4.28 -6.61
C ARG A 78 9.71 3.25 -6.59
N ASP A 79 9.47 2.07 -7.15
CA ASP A 79 10.43 0.98 -7.16
C ASP A 79 11.32 0.95 -8.42
N ASP A 80 11.03 1.78 -9.43
CA ASP A 80 11.83 1.95 -10.65
C ASP A 80 13.08 2.81 -10.47
N ALA A 81 13.29 3.42 -9.30
CA ALA A 81 14.61 3.93 -8.96
C ALA A 81 15.51 2.71 -8.66
N PRO A 82 16.62 2.49 -9.39
CA PRO A 82 17.52 1.38 -9.09
C PRO A 82 17.92 1.49 -7.64
N ARG A 83 17.37 0.62 -6.78
CA ARG A 83 17.81 0.51 -5.38
C ARG A 83 19.24 0.02 -5.46
N GLY A 84 20.16 0.98 -5.47
CA GLY A 84 21.60 0.78 -5.55
C GLY A 84 21.94 -0.38 -4.64
N GLY A 85 22.44 -1.45 -5.27
CA GLY A 85 22.53 -2.77 -4.66
C GLY A 85 23.01 -2.66 -3.23
N ARG A 86 22.24 -3.26 -2.31
CA ARG A 86 22.66 -3.46 -0.93
C ARG A 86 24.07 -4.03 -1.04
N ARG A 87 25.09 -3.20 -0.77
CA ARG A 87 26.48 -3.62 -0.86
C ARG A 87 26.64 -4.63 0.25
N LEU A 88 26.35 -5.89 -0.06
CA LEU A 88 26.80 -7.01 0.72
C LEU A 88 28.31 -6.81 0.73
N ARG A 89 28.85 -6.35 1.87
CA ARG A 89 30.29 -6.31 2.10
C ARG A 89 30.71 -7.77 2.16
N LEU A 90 30.87 -8.37 0.97
CA LEU A 90 31.46 -9.68 0.82
C LEU A 90 32.86 -9.59 1.45
N PRO A 91 33.19 -10.46 2.42
CA PRO A 91 34.55 -10.59 2.90
C PRO A 91 35.49 -10.70 1.70
N GLN A 92 36.64 -10.04 1.74
CA GLN A 92 37.57 -9.99 0.61
C GLN A 92 37.99 -11.39 0.13
N ALA A 93 37.89 -12.40 1.00
CA ALA A 93 38.08 -13.82 0.69
C ALA A 93 37.07 -14.43 -0.29
N LEU A 94 35.87 -13.85 -0.43
CA LEU A 94 34.83 -14.31 -1.38
C LEU A 94 34.85 -13.55 -2.72
N ARG A 95 35.79 -12.63 -2.92
CA ARG A 95 35.98 -11.96 -4.21
C ARG A 95 36.66 -12.93 -5.18
N TRP A 96 35.87 -13.51 -6.09
CA TRP A 96 36.42 -14.26 -7.21
C TRP A 96 37.31 -13.33 -8.06
N PRO A 97 38.59 -13.70 -8.32
CA PRO A 97 39.43 -12.91 -9.21
C PRO A 97 38.79 -12.91 -10.61
N PRO A 98 38.75 -11.77 -11.32
CA PRO A 98 38.23 -11.74 -12.68
C PRO A 98 39.10 -12.67 -13.54
N ALA A 99 38.55 -13.82 -13.91
CA ALA A 99 39.18 -14.72 -14.85
C ALA A 99 39.10 -14.06 -16.23
N ALA A 100 40.25 -13.66 -16.77
CA ALA A 100 40.33 -13.16 -18.14
C ALA A 100 39.95 -14.31 -19.08
N VAL A 101 38.73 -14.28 -19.60
CA VAL A 101 38.30 -15.19 -20.66
C VAL A 101 38.83 -14.62 -21.97
N PRO A 102 39.71 -15.32 -22.70
CA PRO A 102 40.18 -14.82 -23.99
C PRO A 102 39.00 -14.81 -24.97
N ALA A 103 38.53 -13.62 -25.30
CA ALA A 103 37.56 -13.42 -26.36
C ALA A 103 38.22 -13.77 -27.70
N ARG A 104 37.83 -14.89 -28.32
CA ARG A 104 38.24 -15.20 -29.69
C ARG A 104 37.48 -14.25 -30.63
N ILE A 105 38.19 -13.25 -31.15
CA ILE A 105 37.72 -12.42 -32.24
C ILE A 105 37.85 -13.25 -33.53
N PRO A 106 36.74 -13.57 -34.24
CA PRO A 106 36.85 -14.18 -35.56
C PRO A 106 37.47 -13.15 -36.50
N ALA A 107 38.63 -13.48 -37.08
CA ALA A 107 39.27 -12.64 -38.07
C ALA A 107 38.37 -12.53 -39.31
N GLY A 108 37.72 -11.37 -39.46
CA GLY A 108 36.93 -11.03 -40.62
C GLY A 108 37.79 -11.05 -41.88
N ARG A 109 37.44 -11.95 -42.80
CA ARG A 109 38.03 -12.09 -44.13
C ARG A 109 37.86 -10.79 -44.91
N ARG A 110 38.96 -10.09 -45.15
CA ARG A 110 39.03 -8.99 -46.12
C ARG A 110 38.83 -9.59 -47.51
N GLY A 111 37.77 -9.17 -48.19
CA GLY A 111 37.51 -9.38 -49.61
C GLY A 111 37.13 -8.04 -50.20
#